data_AF-A0A3M5IMV4-F1
#
_entry.id   AF-A0A3M5IMV4-F1
#
_cell.length_a   1.000
_cell.length_b   1.000
_cell.length_c   1.000
_cell.angle_alpha   90.00
_cell.angle_beta   90.00
_cell.angle_gamma   90.00
#
_symmetry.space_group_name_H-M   'P 1'
#
loop_
_entity.id
_entity.type
_entity.pdbx_description
1 polymer ?
#
loop_
_entity_poly.entity_id
_entity_poly.type
_entity_poly.pdbx_seq_one_letter_code
_entity_poly.pdbx_strand_id
1 'polypeptide(L)'
;MTEDEYEDEYEGDRDYEPAYLSADQIQQQALGEALKSLTLFSTDMNFVSQAMNLTIVDEFVMDLEYDYLRAKFNETSNPYDSIFLAAQSQMWIFSAYEVMRTWIEKAKGYVKTAKNSGLHLKLKDLKRDRGYVNYTALQRADEVQALIDDPSLVKALEDDLARINFLFIRLETLRVALAKHEVRKRPSAMMVGGTVGFMNRECGSLEYQMNSGMMIQGNISRRDIADGIRAIPEFTVPTAEEVKSYDQFMRGLSDDEALELFKSFEQP
;
A
#
# COMPACT_ATOMS: atom_id res chain seq x y z
N MET A 1 -55.16 3.21 -0.68
CA MET A 1 -55.18 4.50 0.03
C MET A 1 -55.75 4.22 1.40
N THR A 2 -54.94 4.08 2.44
CA THR A 2 -53.67 4.76 2.81
C THR A 2 -52.64 3.67 3.23
N GLU A 3 -51.37 3.63 2.84
CA GLU A 3 -50.28 4.63 2.83
C GLU A 3 -50.20 5.40 4.15
N ASP A 4 -49.87 4.66 5.21
CA ASP A 4 -49.33 5.21 6.45
C ASP A 4 -47.80 5.18 6.33
N GLU A 5 -47.24 6.36 6.48
CA GLU A 5 -45.86 6.77 6.26
C GLU A 5 -44.91 6.09 7.26
N TYR A 6 -43.97 5.28 6.75
CA TYR A 6 -42.73 4.98 7.45
C TYR A 6 -41.74 6.11 7.15
N GLU A 7 -41.93 7.27 7.78
CA GLU A 7 -40.85 8.25 7.93
C GLU A 7 -39.87 7.69 8.98
N ASP A 8 -38.93 6.85 8.52
CA ASP A 8 -37.71 6.58 9.28
C ASP A 8 -36.89 7.88 9.31
N GLU A 9 -37.18 8.68 10.33
CA GLU A 9 -36.43 9.86 10.72
C GLU A 9 -35.05 9.39 11.23
N TYR A 10 -34.13 9.13 10.31
CA TYR A 10 -32.70 9.04 10.62
C TYR A 10 -32.25 10.44 11.06
N GLU A 11 -32.44 10.76 12.35
CA GLU A 11 -31.63 11.79 13.01
C GLU A 11 -30.17 11.38 12.86
N GLY A 12 -29.50 11.90 11.83
CA GLY A 12 -28.07 11.72 11.64
C GLY A 12 -27.35 12.14 12.92
N ASP A 13 -26.49 11.26 13.42
CA ASP A 13 -25.66 11.49 14.59
C ASP A 13 -24.97 12.85 14.41
N ARG A 14 -25.34 13.84 15.24
CA ARG A 14 -24.92 15.25 15.07
C ARG A 14 -23.42 15.46 15.28
N ASP A 15 -22.72 14.41 15.70
CA ASP A 15 -21.28 14.33 15.93
C ASP A 15 -20.54 13.40 14.93
N TYR A 16 -21.18 13.00 13.81
CA TYR A 16 -20.52 12.18 12.78
C TYR A 16 -19.41 12.97 12.06
N GLU A 17 -18.15 12.63 12.33
CA GLU A 17 -17.01 13.05 11.53
C GLU A 17 -16.75 12.02 10.41
N PRO A 18 -16.75 12.44 9.13
CA PRO A 18 -16.44 11.54 8.02
C PRO A 18 -15.05 10.94 8.18
N ALA A 19 -14.92 9.61 8.05
CA ALA A 19 -13.64 8.93 8.16
C ALA A 19 -12.68 9.25 6.99
N TYR A 20 -13.23 9.73 5.87
CA TYR A 20 -12.47 10.04 4.66
C TYR A 20 -12.64 11.51 4.27
N LEU A 21 -11.52 12.13 3.87
CA LEU A 21 -11.56 13.43 3.21
C LEU A 21 -12.29 13.32 1.86
N SER A 22 -13.10 14.33 1.58
CA SER A 22 -13.70 14.51 0.25
C SER A 22 -12.62 14.77 -0.81
N ALA A 23 -12.90 14.44 -2.07
CA ALA A 23 -11.95 14.58 -3.17
C ALA A 23 -11.36 16.00 -3.29
N ASP A 24 -12.18 17.03 -3.08
CA ASP A 24 -11.77 18.44 -3.15
C ASP A 24 -10.87 18.90 -1.99
N GLN A 25 -10.87 18.16 -0.88
CA GLN A 25 -10.00 18.41 0.27
C GLN A 25 -8.62 17.75 0.12
N ILE A 26 -8.45 16.82 -0.82
CA ILE A 26 -7.18 16.15 -1.07
C ILE A 26 -6.34 17.02 -2.00
N GLN A 27 -5.13 17.36 -1.58
CA GLN A 27 -4.21 18.06 -2.47
C GLN A 27 -3.79 17.14 -3.61
N GLN A 28 -3.93 17.64 -4.83
CA GLN A 28 -3.66 16.91 -6.08
C GLN A 28 -2.34 16.13 -6.05
N GLN A 29 -1.24 16.80 -5.68
CA GLN A 29 0.09 16.20 -5.69
C GLN A 29 0.48 15.46 -4.40
N ALA A 30 -0.40 15.38 -3.40
CA ALA A 30 -0.05 14.86 -2.07
C ALA A 30 0.55 13.45 -2.11
N LEU A 31 -0.03 12.56 -2.92
CA LEU A 31 0.44 11.18 -3.03
C LEU A 31 1.87 11.12 -3.60
N GLY A 32 2.13 11.88 -4.66
CA GLY A 32 3.43 11.94 -5.31
C GLY A 32 4.48 12.62 -4.44
N GLU A 33 4.13 13.70 -3.75
CA GLU A 33 5.01 14.38 -2.80
C GLU A 33 5.39 13.48 -1.62
N ALA A 34 4.44 12.73 -1.08
CA ALA A 34 4.69 11.79 0.01
C ALA A 34 5.64 10.64 -0.39
N LEU A 35 5.55 10.14 -1.63
CA LEU A 35 6.53 9.17 -2.13
C LEU A 35 7.91 9.82 -2.34
N LYS A 36 7.93 11.03 -2.89
CA LYS A 36 9.16 11.80 -3.13
C LYS A 36 9.90 12.22 -1.86
N SER A 37 9.21 12.24 -0.71
CA SER A 37 9.83 12.52 0.59
C SER A 37 10.69 11.37 1.11
N LEU A 38 10.54 10.15 0.57
CA LEU A 38 11.37 9.02 0.95
C LEU A 38 12.84 9.24 0.53
N THR A 39 13.76 8.86 1.41
CA THR A 39 15.19 9.06 1.21
C THR A 39 15.66 8.44 -0.11
N LEU A 40 16.38 9.23 -0.92
CA LEU A 40 16.84 8.88 -2.28
C LEU A 40 15.72 8.48 -3.27
N PHE A 41 14.45 8.79 -3.00
CA PHE A 41 13.39 8.52 -3.99
C PHE A 41 13.53 9.46 -5.19
N SER A 42 13.59 10.76 -4.91
CA SER A 42 13.62 11.83 -5.91
C SER A 42 14.93 11.93 -6.71
N THR A 43 15.96 11.17 -6.35
CA THR A 43 17.22 11.08 -7.11
C THR A 43 17.09 10.23 -8.37
N ASP A 44 16.02 9.41 -8.49
CA ASP A 44 15.74 8.59 -9.66
C ASP A 44 14.57 9.15 -10.46
N MET A 45 14.84 9.60 -11.68
CA MET A 45 13.81 10.16 -12.56
C MET A 45 12.72 9.14 -12.93
N ASN A 46 13.04 7.84 -12.94
CA ASN A 46 12.03 6.82 -13.18
C ASN A 46 11.09 6.70 -11.97
N PHE A 47 11.59 6.83 -10.74
CA PHE A 47 10.73 6.86 -9.56
C PHE A 47 9.86 8.10 -9.55
N VAL A 48 10.42 9.27 -9.85
CA VAL A 48 9.66 10.53 -9.95
C VAL A 48 8.54 10.41 -11.00
N SER A 49 8.85 9.88 -12.19
CA SER A 49 7.85 9.66 -13.24
C SER A 49 6.77 8.65 -12.83
N GLN A 50 7.16 7.55 -12.18
CA GLN A 50 6.19 6.55 -11.69
C GLN A 50 5.29 7.10 -10.58
N ALA A 51 5.83 7.89 -9.65
CA ALA A 51 5.04 8.56 -8.62
C ALA A 51 4.03 9.53 -9.23
N MET A 52 4.44 10.33 -10.22
CA MET A 52 3.53 11.23 -10.95
C MET A 52 2.41 10.46 -11.65
N ASN A 53 2.74 9.38 -12.38
CA ASN A 53 1.73 8.55 -13.03
C ASN A 53 0.76 7.95 -12.01
N LEU A 54 1.27 7.46 -10.88
CA LEU A 54 0.45 6.88 -9.82
C LEU A 54 -0.50 7.92 -9.21
N THR A 55 -0.05 9.16 -9.02
CA THR A 55 -0.89 10.28 -8.55
C THR A 55 -2.00 10.61 -9.52
N ILE A 56 -1.70 10.75 -10.81
CA ILE A 56 -2.71 11.05 -11.84
C ILE A 56 -3.78 9.94 -11.91
N VAL A 57 -3.34 8.68 -11.88
CA VAL A 57 -4.28 7.54 -11.92
C VAL A 57 -5.06 7.43 -10.61
N ASP A 58 -4.49 7.83 -9.47
CA ASP A 58 -5.20 7.84 -8.19
C ASP A 58 -6.44 8.76 -8.24
N GLU A 59 -6.27 9.98 -8.74
CA GLU A 59 -7.38 10.94 -8.93
C GLU A 59 -8.44 10.38 -9.88
N PHE A 60 -8.00 9.83 -11.01
CA PHE A 60 -8.91 9.22 -11.97
C PHE A 60 -9.73 8.07 -11.36
N VAL A 61 -9.09 7.19 -10.58
CA VAL A 61 -9.81 6.08 -9.92
C VAL A 61 -10.75 6.61 -8.85
N MET A 62 -10.35 7.63 -8.09
CA MET A 62 -11.20 8.27 -7.09
C MET A 62 -12.47 8.87 -7.71
N ASP A 63 -12.38 9.51 -8.87
CA ASP A 63 -13.57 10.02 -9.57
C ASP A 63 -14.53 8.88 -9.94
N LEU A 64 -14.01 7.75 -10.44
CA LEU A 64 -14.81 6.55 -10.72
C LEU A 64 -15.47 5.98 -9.47
N GLU A 65 -14.79 6.01 -8.32
CA GLU A 65 -15.32 5.56 -7.03
C GLU A 65 -16.52 6.40 -6.59
N TYR A 66 -16.42 7.73 -6.70
CA TYR A 66 -17.52 8.63 -6.37
C TYR A 66 -18.68 8.53 -7.37
N ASP A 67 -18.40 8.38 -8.66
CA ASP A 67 -19.44 8.14 -9.68
C ASP A 67 -20.19 6.84 -9.39
N TYR A 68 -19.46 5.76 -9.10
CA TYR A 68 -20.05 4.48 -8.76
C TYR A 68 -20.88 4.54 -7.47
N LEU A 69 -20.39 5.22 -6.43
CA LEU A 69 -21.11 5.44 -5.18
C LEU A 69 -22.43 6.18 -5.43
N ARG A 70 -22.40 7.29 -6.18
CA ARG A 70 -23.60 8.05 -6.57
C ARG A 70 -24.57 7.19 -7.37
N ALA A 71 -24.08 6.44 -8.34
CA ALA A 71 -24.92 5.58 -9.17
C ALA A 71 -25.57 4.46 -8.36
N LYS A 72 -24.86 3.89 -7.36
CA LYS A 72 -25.41 2.91 -6.44
C LYS A 72 -26.49 3.50 -5.55
N PHE A 73 -26.26 4.68 -4.99
CA PHE A 73 -27.25 5.38 -4.16
C PHE A 73 -28.52 5.75 -4.94
N ASN A 74 -28.36 6.22 -6.18
CA ASN A 74 -29.48 6.60 -7.05
C ASN A 74 -30.13 5.41 -7.78
N GLU A 75 -29.77 4.16 -7.45
CA GLU A 75 -30.25 2.94 -8.11
C GLU A 75 -30.06 2.95 -9.65
N THR A 76 -29.07 3.68 -10.15
CA THR A 76 -28.74 3.83 -11.58
C THR A 76 -27.50 3.06 -12.00
N SER A 77 -26.80 2.40 -11.06
CA SER A 77 -25.57 1.67 -11.33
C SER A 77 -25.78 0.51 -12.31
N ASN A 78 -24.87 0.37 -13.27
CA ASN A 78 -24.77 -0.78 -14.16
C ASN A 78 -23.79 -1.82 -13.57
N PRO A 79 -24.05 -3.15 -13.69
CA PRO A 79 -23.06 -4.17 -13.38
C PRO A 79 -21.66 -3.95 -14.00
N TYR A 80 -21.55 -3.30 -15.16
CA TYR A 80 -20.26 -2.98 -15.76
C TYR A 80 -19.46 -1.94 -14.99
N ASP A 81 -20.11 -1.03 -14.25
CA ASP A 81 -19.42 0.03 -13.50
C ASP A 81 -18.55 -0.59 -12.39
N SER A 82 -19.08 -1.59 -11.69
CA SER A 82 -18.34 -2.29 -10.63
C SER A 82 -17.20 -3.14 -11.17
N ILE A 83 -17.38 -3.79 -12.33
CA ILE A 83 -16.34 -4.59 -12.98
C ILE A 83 -15.20 -3.69 -13.45
N PHE A 84 -15.54 -2.57 -14.10
CA PHE A 84 -14.55 -1.61 -14.58
C PHE A 84 -13.78 -0.98 -13.41
N LEU A 85 -14.50 -0.53 -12.37
CA LEU A 85 -13.88 -0.01 -11.16
C LEU A 85 -12.95 -1.05 -10.53
N ALA A 86 -13.37 -2.32 -10.43
CA ALA A 86 -12.52 -3.40 -9.92
C ALA A 86 -11.22 -3.57 -10.71
N ALA A 87 -11.28 -3.52 -12.04
CA ALA A 87 -10.09 -3.59 -12.88
C ALA A 87 -9.16 -2.38 -12.65
N GLN A 88 -9.72 -1.16 -12.57
CA GLN A 88 -8.91 0.04 -12.35
C GLN A 88 -8.27 0.06 -10.95
N SER A 89 -9.02 -0.30 -9.90
CA SER A 89 -8.49 -0.42 -8.54
C SER A 89 -7.36 -1.46 -8.47
N GLN A 90 -7.52 -2.62 -9.13
CA GLN A 90 -6.47 -3.65 -9.19
C GLN A 90 -5.20 -3.15 -9.89
N MET A 91 -5.33 -2.51 -11.06
CA MET A 91 -4.19 -1.97 -11.79
C MET A 91 -3.45 -0.90 -10.99
N TRP A 92 -4.19 -0.05 -10.28
CA TRP A 92 -3.61 0.95 -9.39
C TRP A 92 -2.86 0.30 -8.21
N ILE A 93 -3.48 -0.68 -7.54
CA ILE A 93 -2.85 -1.43 -6.42
C ILE A 93 -1.54 -2.09 -6.87
N PHE A 94 -1.53 -2.72 -8.05
CA PHE A 94 -0.31 -3.32 -8.60
C PHE A 94 0.77 -2.28 -8.88
N SER A 95 0.38 -1.14 -9.46
CA SER A 95 1.31 -0.04 -9.73
C SER A 95 1.91 0.53 -8.43
N ALA A 96 1.07 0.79 -7.42
CA ALA A 96 1.52 1.24 -6.11
C ALA A 96 2.47 0.24 -5.46
N TYR A 97 2.14 -1.06 -5.51
CA TYR A 97 2.99 -2.12 -4.98
C TYR A 97 4.37 -2.14 -5.65
N GLU A 98 4.43 -2.11 -6.98
CA GLU A 98 5.71 -2.22 -7.70
C GLU A 98 6.59 -0.97 -7.48
N VAL A 99 6.02 0.23 -7.40
CA VAL A 99 6.76 1.46 -7.04
C VAL A 99 7.39 1.33 -5.65
N MET A 100 6.57 1.03 -4.64
CA MET A 100 7.05 0.91 -3.25
C MET A 100 8.04 -0.25 -3.11
N ARG A 101 7.76 -1.41 -3.71
CA ARG A 101 8.63 -2.58 -3.68
C ARG A 101 10.00 -2.26 -4.26
N THR A 102 10.05 -1.62 -5.42
CA THR A 102 11.29 -1.30 -6.11
C THR A 102 12.13 -0.31 -5.30
N TRP A 103 11.51 0.69 -4.67
CA TRP A 103 12.21 1.59 -3.76
C TRP A 103 12.72 0.86 -2.51
N ILE A 104 11.90 -0.01 -1.89
CA ILE A 104 12.30 -0.83 -0.74
C ILE A 104 13.52 -1.70 -1.06
N GLU A 105 13.52 -2.36 -2.23
CA GLU A 105 14.65 -3.19 -2.68
C GLU A 105 15.93 -2.34 -2.85
N LYS A 106 15.82 -1.15 -3.45
CA LYS A 106 16.93 -0.18 -3.56
C LYS A 106 17.46 0.22 -2.19
N ALA A 107 16.59 0.68 -1.30
CA ALA A 107 16.92 1.16 0.04
C ALA A 107 17.59 0.06 0.89
N LYS A 108 16.98 -1.14 0.94
CA LYS A 108 17.58 -2.31 1.63
C LYS A 108 18.95 -2.67 1.06
N GLY A 109 19.11 -2.58 -0.26
CA GLY A 109 20.38 -2.78 -0.93
C GLY A 109 21.47 -1.82 -0.47
N TYR A 110 21.14 -0.53 -0.32
CA TYR A 110 22.08 0.47 0.20
C TYR A 110 22.38 0.28 1.68
N VAL A 111 21.38 0.12 2.54
CA VAL A 111 21.58 -0.14 3.98
C VAL A 111 22.47 -1.37 4.20
N LYS A 112 22.20 -2.47 3.50
CA LYS A 112 23.02 -3.68 3.58
C LYS A 112 24.46 -3.44 3.11
N THR A 113 24.65 -2.68 2.05
CA THR A 113 26.00 -2.34 1.55
C THR A 113 26.76 -1.48 2.56
N ALA A 114 26.09 -0.50 3.17
CA ALA A 114 26.67 0.37 4.18
C ALA A 114 27.09 -0.40 5.45
N LYS A 115 26.22 -1.28 5.97
CA LYS A 115 26.52 -2.13 7.14
C LYS A 115 27.73 -3.05 6.95
N ASN A 116 27.99 -3.45 5.71
CA ASN A 116 29.12 -4.30 5.35
C ASN A 116 30.37 -3.49 4.92
N SER A 117 30.39 -2.18 5.15
CA SER A 117 31.48 -1.27 4.73
C SER A 117 31.80 -1.34 3.22
N GLY A 118 30.80 -1.68 2.40
CA GLY A 118 30.96 -1.96 0.97
C GLY A 118 30.73 -0.76 0.04
N LEU A 119 30.41 0.42 0.57
CA LEU A 119 30.00 1.58 -0.25
C LEU A 119 31.12 2.05 -1.19
N HIS A 120 32.36 2.18 -0.72
CA HIS A 120 33.50 2.57 -1.56
C HIS A 120 33.76 1.58 -2.70
N LEU A 121 33.62 0.28 -2.44
CA LEU A 121 33.77 -0.75 -3.47
C LEU A 121 32.65 -0.66 -4.51
N LYS A 122 31.40 -0.49 -4.05
CA LYS A 122 30.23 -0.29 -4.92
C LYS A 122 30.38 0.95 -5.79
N LEU A 123 30.84 2.07 -5.22
CA LEU A 123 31.10 3.30 -5.96
C LEU A 123 32.14 3.09 -7.07
N LYS A 124 33.24 2.39 -6.75
CA LYS A 124 34.29 2.06 -7.73
C LYS A 124 33.75 1.21 -8.89
N ASP A 125 32.92 0.20 -8.61
CA ASP A 125 32.32 -0.63 -9.66
C ASP A 125 31.29 0.16 -10.50
N LEU A 126 30.50 1.04 -9.87
CA LEU A 126 29.56 1.90 -10.59
C LEU A 126 30.26 2.88 -11.53
N LYS A 127 31.38 3.48 -11.09
CA LYS A 127 32.21 4.41 -11.88
C LYS A 127 33.17 3.74 -12.88
N ARG A 128 33.21 2.41 -12.95
CA ARG A 128 34.11 1.71 -13.88
C ARG A 128 33.74 2.05 -15.33
N ASP A 129 34.76 2.19 -16.17
CA ASP A 129 34.58 2.35 -17.60
C ASP A 129 33.97 1.07 -18.22
N ARG A 130 32.87 1.24 -18.94
CA ARG A 130 32.15 0.16 -19.64
C ARG A 130 32.24 0.32 -21.16
N GLY A 131 32.96 1.31 -21.67
CA GLY A 131 33.00 1.67 -23.10
C GLY A 131 31.74 2.41 -23.59
N TYR A 132 30.81 2.76 -22.69
CA TYR A 132 29.64 3.59 -22.96
C TYR A 132 29.16 4.30 -21.69
N VAL A 133 28.39 5.38 -21.88
CA VAL A 133 27.76 6.12 -20.77
C VAL A 133 26.51 5.38 -20.29
N ASN A 134 26.53 4.88 -19.06
CA ASN A 134 25.37 4.29 -18.42
C ASN A 134 24.80 5.29 -17.40
N TYR A 135 23.75 6.03 -17.79
CA TYR A 135 23.13 7.06 -16.94
C TYR A 135 22.59 6.50 -15.62
N THR A 136 22.03 5.28 -15.62
CA THR A 136 21.58 4.63 -14.39
C THR A 136 22.74 4.32 -13.44
N ALA A 137 23.90 3.90 -13.97
CA ALA A 137 25.08 3.66 -13.15
C ALA A 137 25.66 4.96 -12.59
N LEU A 138 25.61 6.07 -13.36
CA LEU A 138 26.04 7.39 -12.90
C LEU A 138 25.13 7.90 -11.77
N GLN A 139 23.81 7.88 -11.97
CA GLN A 139 22.85 8.27 -10.94
C GLN A 139 23.04 7.45 -9.64
N ARG A 140 23.20 6.12 -9.76
CA ARG A 140 23.49 5.27 -8.60
C ARG A 140 24.85 5.58 -7.97
N ALA A 141 25.85 5.98 -8.75
CA ALA A 141 27.14 6.39 -8.22
C ALA A 141 27.00 7.68 -7.39
N ASP A 142 26.18 8.62 -7.84
CA ASP A 142 25.88 9.87 -7.11
C ASP A 142 25.14 9.57 -5.80
N GLU A 143 24.14 8.67 -5.82
CA GLU A 143 23.46 8.19 -4.60
C GLU A 143 24.45 7.53 -3.62
N VAL A 144 25.34 6.65 -4.09
CA VAL A 144 26.35 6.00 -3.24
C VAL A 144 27.37 7.01 -2.71
N GLN A 145 27.76 7.99 -3.51
CA GLN A 145 28.64 9.07 -3.07
C GLN A 145 27.97 9.89 -1.96
N ALA A 146 26.69 10.25 -2.12
CA ALA A 146 25.93 10.94 -1.08
C ALA A 146 25.88 10.14 0.23
N LEU A 147 25.70 8.81 0.17
CA LEU A 147 25.72 7.95 1.37
C LEU A 147 27.10 7.85 2.04
N ILE A 148 28.19 8.04 1.28
CA ILE A 148 29.56 8.10 1.83
C ILE A 148 29.80 9.46 2.48
N ASP A 149 29.38 10.53 1.81
CA ASP A 149 29.60 11.92 2.24
C ASP A 149 28.72 12.27 3.44
N ASP A 150 27.52 11.72 3.51
CA ASP A 150 26.58 11.86 4.62
C ASP A 150 26.06 10.49 5.10
N PRO A 151 26.72 9.89 6.11
CA PRO A 151 26.27 8.64 6.71
C PRO A 151 24.90 8.72 7.39
N SER A 152 24.37 9.91 7.70
CA SER A 152 23.04 10.05 8.31
C SER A 152 21.92 9.62 7.34
N LEU A 153 22.17 9.69 6.03
CA LEU A 153 21.26 9.18 5.00
C LEU A 153 21.04 7.66 5.10
N VAL A 154 22.02 6.91 5.61
CA VAL A 154 21.84 5.46 5.86
C VAL A 154 20.81 5.25 6.96
N LYS A 155 20.86 6.06 8.03
CA LYS A 155 19.89 6.01 9.12
C LYS A 155 18.51 6.47 8.65
N ALA A 156 18.43 7.53 7.84
CA ALA A 156 17.18 7.97 7.23
C ALA A 156 16.53 6.89 6.34
N LEU A 157 17.33 6.14 5.56
CA LEU A 157 16.83 4.98 4.81
C LEU A 157 16.29 3.87 5.71
N GLU A 158 16.95 3.57 6.82
CA GLU A 158 16.46 2.59 7.80
C GLU A 158 15.13 3.03 8.43
N ASP A 159 15.05 4.30 8.79
CA ASP A 159 13.87 4.89 9.42
C ASP A 159 12.70 4.94 8.43
N ASP A 160 12.92 5.34 7.19
CA ASP A 160 11.89 5.31 6.14
C ASP A 160 11.44 3.88 5.82
N LEU A 161 12.36 2.91 5.77
CA LEU A 161 12.03 1.49 5.59
C LEU A 161 11.14 0.96 6.72
N ALA A 162 11.41 1.35 7.97
CA ALA A 162 10.59 0.98 9.11
C ALA A 162 9.22 1.69 9.06
N ARG A 163 9.23 2.99 8.75
CA ARG A 163 8.04 3.86 8.69
C ARG A 163 6.97 3.32 7.74
N ILE A 164 7.36 2.91 6.53
CA ILE A 164 6.38 2.44 5.53
C ILE A 164 6.04 0.94 5.66
N ASN A 165 6.69 0.20 6.57
CA ASN A 165 6.64 -1.25 6.58
C ASN A 165 5.21 -1.80 6.79
N PHE A 166 4.41 -1.16 7.64
CA PHE A 166 3.06 -1.64 7.94
C PHE A 166 2.14 -1.49 6.73
N LEU A 167 2.16 -0.30 6.12
CA LEU A 167 1.46 -0.02 4.87
C LEU A 167 1.87 -0.98 3.75
N PHE A 168 3.18 -1.18 3.58
CA PHE A 168 3.70 -2.08 2.54
C PHE A 168 3.28 -3.53 2.77
N ILE A 169 3.22 -4.01 4.02
CA ILE A 169 2.74 -5.37 4.32
C ILE A 169 1.26 -5.52 3.92
N ARG A 170 0.40 -4.54 4.24
CA ARG A 170 -1.02 -4.59 3.84
C ARG A 170 -1.17 -4.59 2.32
N LEU A 171 -0.43 -3.72 1.63
CA LEU A 171 -0.40 -3.63 0.18
C LEU A 171 0.13 -4.93 -0.47
N GLU A 172 1.18 -5.52 0.08
CA GLU A 172 1.72 -6.80 -0.39
C GLU A 172 0.72 -7.95 -0.19
N THR A 173 0.04 -8.00 0.96
CA THR A 173 -1.01 -8.99 1.22
C THR A 173 -2.10 -8.89 0.17
N LEU A 174 -2.61 -7.68 -0.07
CA LEU A 174 -3.66 -7.47 -1.06
C LEU A 174 -3.20 -7.81 -2.48
N ARG A 175 -2.00 -7.37 -2.88
CA ARG A 175 -1.46 -7.63 -4.22
C ARG A 175 -1.28 -9.14 -4.48
N VAL A 176 -0.77 -9.90 -3.50
CA VAL A 176 -0.61 -11.36 -3.64
C VAL A 176 -1.98 -12.02 -3.75
N ALA A 177 -2.94 -11.61 -2.93
CA ALA A 177 -4.27 -12.18 -2.91
C ALA A 177 -5.02 -11.94 -4.23
N LEU A 178 -4.94 -10.72 -4.79
CA LEU A 178 -5.54 -10.36 -6.07
C LEU A 178 -4.87 -11.05 -7.27
N ALA A 179 -3.54 -11.17 -7.27
CA ALA A 179 -2.80 -11.67 -8.44
C ALA A 179 -2.67 -13.19 -8.48
N LYS A 180 -2.65 -13.86 -7.32
CA LYS A 180 -2.35 -15.29 -7.21
C LYS A 180 -3.39 -16.09 -6.45
N HIS A 181 -4.33 -15.44 -5.76
CA HIS A 181 -5.24 -16.09 -4.81
C HIS A 181 -4.49 -16.89 -3.72
N GLU A 182 -3.32 -16.38 -3.31
CA GLU A 182 -2.43 -16.99 -2.32
C GLU A 182 -2.36 -16.15 -1.04
N VAL A 183 -2.03 -16.80 0.08
CA VAL A 183 -1.72 -16.10 1.34
C VAL A 183 -0.27 -15.61 1.31
N ARG A 184 -0.07 -14.34 1.66
CA ARG A 184 1.25 -13.72 1.73
C ARG A 184 2.24 -14.56 2.55
N LYS A 185 3.42 -14.83 1.98
CA LYS A 185 4.51 -15.63 2.59
C LYS A 185 4.09 -17.04 3.05
N ARG A 186 2.97 -17.57 2.53
CA ARG A 186 2.45 -18.91 2.83
C ARG A 186 1.93 -19.58 1.55
N PRO A 187 2.82 -20.01 0.63
CA PRO A 187 2.44 -20.48 -0.70
C PRO A 187 1.57 -21.75 -0.71
N SER A 188 1.61 -22.54 0.36
CA SER A 188 0.80 -23.76 0.50
C SER A 188 -0.48 -23.58 1.31
N ALA A 189 -0.70 -22.40 1.90
CA ALA A 189 -1.90 -22.15 2.68
C ALA A 189 -3.09 -21.91 1.74
N MET A 190 -4.19 -22.60 1.99
CA MET A 190 -5.41 -22.39 1.21
C MET A 190 -6.06 -21.06 1.63
N MET A 191 -6.35 -20.20 0.66
CA MET A 191 -7.14 -19.00 0.90
C MET A 191 -8.61 -19.38 0.99
N VAL A 192 -9.27 -19.00 2.08
CA VAL A 192 -10.72 -19.16 2.19
C VAL A 192 -11.39 -18.06 1.36
N GLY A 193 -12.00 -18.46 0.24
CA GLY A 193 -12.65 -17.56 -0.71
C GLY A 193 -11.68 -16.82 -1.64
N GLY A 194 -12.23 -16.23 -2.71
CA GLY A 194 -11.47 -15.30 -3.56
C GLY A 194 -11.49 -13.89 -3.00
N THR A 195 -10.44 -13.10 -3.25
CA THR A 195 -10.43 -11.67 -2.93
C THR A 195 -11.32 -10.91 -3.89
N VAL A 196 -12.52 -10.57 -3.44
CA VAL A 196 -13.50 -9.75 -4.17
C VAL A 196 -13.61 -8.39 -3.49
N GLY A 197 -13.63 -7.32 -4.28
CA GLY A 197 -13.82 -5.97 -3.77
C GLY A 197 -15.30 -5.68 -3.52
N PHE A 198 -15.62 -5.18 -2.33
CA PHE A 198 -16.95 -4.68 -1.97
C PHE A 198 -16.92 -3.17 -1.88
N MET A 199 -18.00 -2.49 -2.24
CA MET A 199 -18.03 -1.03 -2.17
C MET A 199 -18.00 -0.57 -0.71
N ASN A 200 -17.00 0.21 -0.33
CA ASN A 200 -16.99 0.99 0.88
C ASN A 200 -18.02 2.12 0.72
N ARG A 201 -18.99 2.20 1.63
CA ARG A 201 -20.12 3.13 1.53
C ARG A 201 -19.75 4.58 1.84
N GLU A 202 -18.63 4.81 2.53
CA GLU A 202 -18.21 6.15 2.93
C GLU A 202 -17.42 6.86 1.83
N CYS A 203 -16.59 6.12 1.08
CA CYS A 203 -15.72 6.71 0.06
C CYS A 203 -15.90 6.16 -1.37
N GLY A 204 -16.77 5.15 -1.57
CA GLY A 204 -17.01 4.55 -2.89
C GLY A 204 -15.91 3.59 -3.37
N SER A 205 -14.74 3.58 -2.71
CA SER A 205 -13.63 2.68 -3.01
C SER A 205 -14.02 1.23 -2.83
N LEU A 206 -13.35 0.35 -3.57
CA LEU A 206 -13.42 -1.08 -3.32
C LEU A 206 -12.58 -1.45 -2.10
N GLU A 207 -13.21 -2.19 -1.20
CA GLU A 207 -12.70 -2.73 0.05
C GLU A 207 -12.51 -4.24 -0.07
N TYR A 208 -11.38 -4.72 0.44
CA TYR A 208 -10.94 -6.09 0.31
C TYR A 208 -10.64 -6.69 1.68
N GLN A 209 -11.00 -7.96 1.85
CA GLN A 209 -10.65 -8.72 3.05
C GLN A 209 -9.17 -9.13 3.00
N MET A 210 -8.44 -8.80 4.06
CA MET A 210 -7.08 -9.32 4.30
C MET A 210 -7.18 -10.63 5.07
N ASN A 211 -6.94 -11.74 4.37
CA ASN A 211 -7.05 -13.09 4.95
C ASN A 211 -5.67 -13.72 5.13
N SER A 212 -5.49 -14.43 6.25
CA SER A 212 -4.31 -15.25 6.54
C SER A 212 -4.68 -16.73 6.63
N GLY A 213 -5.25 -17.27 5.55
CA GLY A 213 -5.79 -18.62 5.52
C GLY A 213 -7.21 -18.65 6.10
N MET A 214 -7.37 -19.29 7.26
CA MET A 214 -8.67 -19.46 7.92
C MET A 214 -9.16 -18.23 8.71
N MET A 215 -8.35 -17.18 8.83
CA MET A 215 -8.65 -16.00 9.64
C MET A 215 -8.70 -14.73 8.77
N ILE A 216 -9.69 -13.89 9.03
CA ILE A 216 -9.79 -12.52 8.48
C ILE A 216 -9.09 -11.59 9.47
N GLN A 217 -8.08 -10.85 9.01
CA GLN A 217 -7.28 -9.91 9.82
C GLN A 217 -7.86 -8.49 9.82
N GLY A 218 -8.71 -8.19 8.85
CA GLY A 218 -9.37 -6.90 8.68
C GLY A 218 -9.67 -6.64 7.22
N ASN A 219 -10.21 -5.47 6.96
CA ASN A 219 -10.46 -4.99 5.61
C ASN A 219 -9.51 -3.84 5.28
N ILE A 220 -9.25 -3.66 3.98
CA ILE A 220 -8.54 -2.51 3.47
C ILE A 220 -9.09 -2.14 2.10
N SER A 221 -9.34 -0.87 1.89
CA SER A 221 -9.75 -0.31 0.61
C SER A 221 -8.56 0.22 -0.18
N ARG A 222 -8.74 0.36 -1.50
CA ARG A 222 -7.77 1.09 -2.34
C ARG A 222 -7.54 2.51 -1.78
N ARG A 223 -8.60 3.18 -1.31
CA ARG A 223 -8.51 4.50 -0.71
C ARG A 223 -7.68 4.53 0.57
N ASP A 224 -7.79 3.54 1.45
CA ASP A 224 -6.95 3.44 2.65
C ASP A 224 -5.46 3.33 2.31
N ILE A 225 -5.13 2.65 1.21
CA ILE A 225 -3.74 2.55 0.74
C ILE A 225 -3.26 3.90 0.24
N ALA A 226 -4.07 4.60 -0.56
CA ALA A 226 -3.72 5.91 -1.11
C ALA A 226 -3.53 6.95 0.01
N ASP A 227 -4.45 6.99 0.99
CA ASP A 227 -4.35 7.88 2.15
C ASP A 227 -3.18 7.48 3.06
N GLY A 228 -2.91 6.18 3.20
CA GLY A 228 -1.70 5.70 3.86
C GLY A 228 -0.41 6.14 3.17
N ILE A 229 -0.37 6.20 1.83
CA ILE A 229 0.79 6.74 1.10
C ILE A 229 0.92 8.24 1.34
N ARG A 230 -0.19 9.00 1.27
CA ARG A 230 -0.19 10.44 1.55
C ARG A 230 0.34 10.76 2.96
N ALA A 231 0.03 9.89 3.93
CA ALA A 231 0.41 10.03 5.33
C ALA A 231 1.84 9.56 5.67
N ILE A 232 2.64 9.15 4.68
CA ILE A 232 4.02 8.67 4.90
C ILE A 232 4.88 9.70 5.65
N PRO A 233 4.87 11.00 5.33
CA PRO A 233 5.68 11.99 6.05
C PRO A 233 5.33 12.12 7.55
N GLU A 234 4.08 11.81 7.92
CA GLU A 234 3.55 11.98 9.27
C GLU A 234 3.72 10.72 10.13
N PHE A 235 4.00 9.56 9.54
CA PHE A 235 4.19 8.33 10.28
C PHE A 235 5.40 8.40 11.22
N THR A 236 5.17 7.98 12.47
CA THR A 236 6.25 7.74 13.42
C THR A 236 7.07 6.53 12.96
N VAL A 237 8.37 6.53 13.30
CA VAL A 237 9.25 5.39 12.99
C VAL A 237 8.97 4.30 14.03
N PRO A 238 8.44 3.13 13.64
CA PRO A 238 8.17 2.05 14.58
C PRO A 238 9.48 1.39 15.04
N THR A 239 9.44 0.81 16.23
CA THR A 239 10.51 -0.02 16.77
C THR A 239 10.66 -1.33 15.99
N ALA A 240 11.82 -1.98 16.12
CA ALA A 240 12.08 -3.26 15.47
C ALA A 240 11.14 -4.37 16.00
N GLU A 241 10.80 -4.35 17.29
CA GLU A 241 9.84 -5.25 17.91
C GLU A 241 8.43 -5.07 17.32
N GLU A 242 7.96 -3.83 17.15
CA GLU A 242 6.66 -3.55 16.55
C GLU A 242 6.60 -4.02 15.09
N VAL A 243 7.65 -3.76 14.31
CA VAL A 243 7.80 -4.27 12.94
C VAL A 243 7.73 -5.78 12.87
N LYS A 244 8.44 -6.47 13.76
CA LYS A 244 8.46 -7.93 13.82
C LYS A 244 7.10 -8.48 14.24
N SER A 245 6.49 -7.91 15.27
CA SER A 245 5.18 -8.30 15.78
C SER A 245 4.10 -8.14 14.70
N TYR A 246 4.13 -7.02 13.97
CA TYR A 246 3.16 -6.77 12.90
C TYR A 246 3.33 -7.72 11.70
N ASP A 247 4.56 -8.03 11.26
CA ASP A 247 4.78 -9.02 10.20
C ASP A 247 4.32 -10.43 10.63
N GLN A 248 4.50 -10.78 11.91
CA GLN A 248 4.00 -12.04 12.48
C GLN A 248 2.47 -12.07 12.51
N PHE A 249 1.83 -11.00 13.00
CA PHE A 249 0.38 -10.86 12.98
C PHE A 249 -0.17 -11.03 11.57
N MET A 250 0.39 -10.29 10.59
CA MET A 250 -0.06 -10.32 9.20
C MET A 250 0.23 -11.65 8.49
N ARG A 251 1.22 -12.42 8.94
CA ARG A 251 1.43 -13.80 8.44
C ARG A 251 0.33 -14.77 8.92
N GLY A 252 -0.24 -14.49 10.10
CA GLY A 252 -1.27 -15.30 10.75
C GLY A 252 -0.77 -16.66 11.24
N LEU A 253 -1.66 -17.38 11.93
CA LEU A 253 -1.44 -18.75 12.40
C LEU A 253 -1.33 -19.72 11.22
N SER A 254 -0.49 -20.74 11.31
CA SER A 254 -0.54 -21.89 10.40
C SER A 254 -1.89 -22.59 10.45
N ASP A 255 -2.21 -23.38 9.41
CA ASP A 255 -3.51 -24.06 9.35
C ASP A 255 -3.67 -25.06 10.49
N ASP A 256 -2.58 -25.73 10.90
CA ASP A 256 -2.57 -26.63 12.07
C ASP A 256 -2.81 -25.86 13.38
N GLU A 257 -2.15 -24.71 13.56
CA GLU A 257 -2.36 -23.85 14.74
C GLU A 257 -3.78 -23.28 14.78
N ALA A 258 -4.34 -22.90 13.63
CA ALA A 258 -5.72 -22.44 13.52
C ALA A 258 -6.71 -23.56 13.87
N LEU A 259 -6.49 -24.77 13.37
CA LEU A 259 -7.35 -25.93 13.67
C LEU A 259 -7.32 -26.29 15.17
N GLU A 260 -6.15 -26.29 15.80
CA GLU A 260 -6.05 -26.51 17.25
C GLU A 260 -6.73 -25.40 18.06
N LEU A 261 -6.59 -24.14 17.62
CA LEU A 261 -7.30 -23.02 18.23
C LEU A 261 -8.82 -23.20 18.11
N PHE A 262 -9.34 -23.59 16.94
CA PHE A 262 -10.78 -23.82 16.76
C PHE A 262 -11.32 -24.97 17.62
N LYS A 263 -10.58 -26.09 17.74
CA LYS A 263 -10.95 -27.19 18.65
C LYS A 263 -11.04 -26.74 20.11
N SER A 264 -10.23 -25.76 20.52
CA SER A 264 -10.28 -25.23 21.89
C SER A 264 -11.56 -24.44 22.20
N PHE A 265 -12.25 -23.92 21.16
CA PHE A 265 -13.56 -23.27 21.30
C PHE A 265 -14.74 -24.25 21.27
N GLU A 266 -14.52 -25.51 20.87
CA GLU A 266 -15.54 -26.56 20.81
C GLU A 266 -15.61 -27.41 22.09
N GLN A 267 -14.69 -27.22 23.05
CA GLN A 267 -14.75 -27.90 24.36
C GLN A 267 -15.49 -27.01 25.39
N PRO A 268 -16.59 -27.50 26.01
CA PRO A 268 -17.31 -26.80 27.08
C PRO A 268 -16.54 -26.74 28.40
#